data_AF-A0A9Q1B7C7-F1
#
_entry.id   AF-A0A9Q1B7C7-F1
#
_cell.length_a   1.000
_cell.length_b   1.000
_cell.length_c   1.000
_cell.angle_alpha   90.00
_cell.angle_beta   90.00
_cell.angle_gamma   90.00
#
_symmetry.space_group_name_H-M   'P 1'
#
loop_
_entity.id
_entity.type
_entity.pdbx_description
1 polymer ?
#
loop_
_entity_poly.entity_id
_entity_poly.type
_entity_poly.pdbx_seq_one_letter_code
_entity_poly.pdbx_strand_id
1 'polypeptide(L)'
;MRQGVKKIDPTWFEHVKNHYFGDESVNRLDLCSMLKKKQPNGYYHCESSITIGEKRGPEPDDAELLSLSKKLVENAVLKAVQQYLEETQNKNKQNDCGSPMKAEDEAIGNNKGRKSHEADVIKEALHKELLALLSKLNKIKAVLASPEIRRKIHKELLIKGLVSGSIWESTLDFASLASYL
;
A
#
# COMPACT_ATOMS: atom_id res chain seq x y z
N MET A 1 -64.44 28.82 -0.08
CA MET A 1 -63.56 27.86 -0.78
C MET A 1 -62.13 28.40 -0.71
N ARG A 2 -61.16 27.64 -0.20
CA ARG A 2 -59.76 28.12 -0.18
C ARG A 2 -59.23 28.08 -1.62
N GLN A 3 -58.98 29.23 -2.21
CA GLN A 3 -58.25 29.33 -3.47
C GLN A 3 -56.79 28.91 -3.20
N GLY A 4 -56.51 27.63 -3.40
CA GLY A 4 -55.18 27.07 -3.24
C GLY A 4 -54.33 27.31 -4.49
N VAL A 5 -53.05 27.63 -4.28
CA VAL A 5 -52.03 27.58 -5.33
C VAL A 5 -51.91 26.12 -5.78
N LYS A 6 -52.25 25.83 -7.04
CA LYS A 6 -52.20 24.47 -7.61
C LYS A 6 -50.83 24.11 -8.19
N LYS A 7 -50.04 25.12 -8.55
CA LYS A 7 -48.74 24.98 -9.18
C LYS A 7 -47.84 26.14 -8.77
N ILE A 8 -46.56 25.84 -8.58
CA ILE A 8 -45.53 26.85 -8.36
C ILE A 8 -45.24 27.54 -9.70
N ASP A 9 -45.28 28.86 -9.72
CA ASP A 9 -44.96 29.64 -10.91
C ASP A 9 -43.44 29.58 -11.18
N PRO A 10 -43.00 29.04 -12.32
CA PRO A 10 -41.58 28.95 -12.65
C PRO A 10 -40.87 30.31 -12.67
N THR A 11 -41.61 31.40 -12.95
CA THR A 11 -41.04 32.76 -13.04
C THR A 11 -40.41 33.22 -11.74
N TRP A 12 -40.84 32.68 -10.59
CA TRP A 12 -40.32 33.02 -9.27
C TRP A 12 -38.83 32.70 -9.11
N PHE A 13 -38.30 31.76 -9.90
CA PHE A 13 -36.92 31.27 -9.78
C PHE A 13 -36.03 31.59 -10.99
N GLU A 14 -36.52 32.37 -11.97
CA GLU A 14 -35.76 32.67 -13.21
C GLU A 14 -34.39 33.29 -12.92
N HIS A 15 -34.31 34.17 -11.93
CA HIS A 15 -33.07 34.85 -11.53
C HIS A 15 -32.01 33.93 -10.91
N VAL A 16 -32.41 32.76 -10.36
CA VAL A 16 -31.49 31.79 -9.75
C VAL A 16 -31.30 30.53 -10.58
N LYS A 17 -31.95 30.42 -11.72
CA LYS A 17 -31.92 29.20 -12.56
C LYS A 17 -30.51 28.79 -12.98
N ASN A 18 -29.65 29.78 -13.23
CA ASN A 18 -28.25 29.58 -13.60
C ASN A 18 -27.31 29.96 -12.45
N HIS A 19 -27.80 30.09 -11.22
CA HIS A 19 -26.98 30.41 -10.08
C HIS A 19 -26.18 29.19 -9.64
N TYR A 20 -24.88 29.38 -9.42
CA TYR A 20 -24.03 28.37 -8.84
C TYR A 20 -24.14 28.42 -7.31
N PHE A 21 -24.71 27.37 -6.71
CA PHE A 21 -24.97 27.31 -5.26
C PHE A 21 -23.78 26.80 -4.43
N GLY A 22 -22.74 26.26 -5.09
CA GLY A 22 -21.58 25.65 -4.44
C GLY A 22 -21.49 24.14 -4.66
N ASP A 23 -20.35 23.59 -4.24
CA ASP A 23 -20.08 22.15 -4.21
C ASP A 23 -20.19 21.65 -2.76
N GLU A 24 -20.83 20.49 -2.56
CA GLU A 24 -20.89 19.81 -1.26
C GLU A 24 -20.34 18.38 -1.42
N SER A 25 -19.34 18.02 -0.62
CA SER A 25 -18.80 16.65 -0.60
C SER A 25 -19.68 15.73 0.25
N VAL A 26 -19.98 14.52 -0.25
CA VAL A 26 -20.80 13.56 0.47
C VAL A 26 -20.01 12.94 1.62
N ASN A 27 -20.24 13.46 2.84
CA ASN A 27 -19.53 13.01 4.04
C ASN A 27 -20.39 12.16 4.98
N ARG A 28 -21.73 12.22 4.87
CA ARG A 28 -22.64 11.52 5.77
C ARG A 28 -23.93 11.13 5.06
N LEU A 29 -24.44 9.95 5.36
CA LEU A 29 -25.75 9.47 4.94
C LEU A 29 -26.61 9.18 6.17
N ASP A 30 -27.78 9.82 6.24
CA ASP A 30 -28.72 9.70 7.36
C ASP A 30 -29.98 8.93 6.92
N LEU A 31 -30.39 7.92 7.70
CA LEU A 31 -31.68 7.27 7.59
C LEU A 31 -32.72 8.07 8.38
N CYS A 32 -33.53 8.86 7.68
CA CYS A 32 -34.45 9.82 8.28
C CYS A 32 -35.91 9.36 8.27
N SER A 33 -36.64 9.63 9.36
CA SER A 33 -38.09 9.46 9.42
C SER A 33 -38.83 10.72 8.94
N MET A 34 -39.79 10.53 8.04
CA MET A 34 -40.61 11.63 7.48
C MET A 34 -41.83 12.00 8.33
N LEU A 35 -42.22 11.13 9.28
CA LEU A 35 -43.44 11.30 10.10
C LEU A 35 -43.14 11.67 11.56
N LYS A 36 -41.92 11.44 12.04
CA LYS A 36 -41.50 11.82 13.39
C LYS A 36 -41.23 13.32 13.48
N LYS A 37 -41.30 13.86 14.71
CA LYS A 37 -41.02 15.28 14.98
C LYS A 37 -39.57 15.61 14.56
N LYS A 38 -39.42 16.70 13.81
CA LYS A 38 -38.11 17.26 13.45
C LYS A 38 -37.30 17.65 14.69
N GLN A 39 -35.99 17.68 14.52
CA GLN A 39 -35.06 18.15 15.54
C GLN A 39 -35.24 19.65 15.83
N PRO A 40 -34.73 20.16 16.96
CA PRO A 40 -34.82 21.59 17.29
C PRO A 40 -34.18 22.53 16.25
N ASN A 41 -33.21 22.04 15.48
CA ASN A 41 -32.56 22.79 14.38
C ASN A 41 -33.34 22.76 13.05
N GLY A 42 -34.49 22.09 12.99
CA GLY A 42 -35.30 21.94 11.78
C GLY A 42 -34.92 20.77 10.87
N TYR A 43 -33.88 19.99 11.22
CA TYR A 43 -33.49 18.78 10.49
C TYR A 43 -34.45 17.61 10.78
N TYR A 44 -34.48 16.62 9.90
CA TYR A 44 -35.31 15.43 10.09
C TYR A 44 -34.85 14.59 11.29
N HIS A 45 -35.74 13.77 11.84
CA HIS A 45 -35.37 12.79 12.86
C HIS A 45 -34.57 11.65 12.21
N CYS A 46 -33.37 11.36 12.72
CA CYS A 46 -32.51 10.29 12.20
C CYS A 46 -32.64 9.02 13.06
N GLU A 47 -32.87 7.87 12.42
CA GLU A 47 -32.81 6.55 13.06
C GLU A 47 -31.39 6.00 13.11
N SER A 48 -30.61 6.30 12.07
CA SER A 48 -29.23 5.84 11.91
C SER A 48 -28.46 6.78 10.98
N SER A 49 -27.14 6.81 11.12
CA SER A 49 -26.25 7.64 10.32
C SER A 49 -24.96 6.87 10.04
N ILE A 50 -24.42 7.02 8.83
CA ILE A 50 -23.09 6.53 8.47
C ILE A 50 -22.24 7.69 7.95
N THR A 51 -21.00 7.77 8.42
CA THR A 51 -20.02 8.76 7.94
C THR A 51 -19.13 8.12 6.89
N ILE A 52 -18.94 8.81 5.77
CA ILE A 52 -18.06 8.41 4.67
C ILE A 52 -16.77 9.22 4.80
N GLY A 53 -15.62 8.55 4.75
CA GLY A 53 -14.31 9.21 4.76
C GLY A 53 -13.62 9.31 6.14
N GLU A 54 -14.19 8.75 7.20
CA GLU A 54 -13.44 8.54 8.45
C GLU A 54 -12.36 7.48 8.22
N LYS A 55 -11.10 7.91 8.09
CA LYS A 55 -9.95 7.01 8.26
C LYS A 55 -10.07 6.36 9.64
N ARG A 56 -10.01 5.03 9.67
CA ARG A 56 -10.01 4.29 10.94
C ARG A 56 -8.74 4.65 11.70
N GLY A 57 -8.89 5.52 12.71
CA GLY A 57 -7.87 5.87 13.68
C GLY A 57 -6.80 6.84 13.17
N PRO A 58 -6.00 7.41 14.09
CA PRO A 58 -4.78 8.11 13.75
C PRO A 58 -3.93 7.20 12.87
N GLU A 59 -3.50 7.70 11.72
CA GLU A 59 -2.41 7.08 10.97
C GLU A 59 -1.23 6.94 11.94
N PRO A 60 -0.67 5.73 12.16
CA PRO A 60 0.45 5.57 13.06
C PRO A 60 1.55 6.51 12.57
N ASP A 61 2.00 7.39 13.46
CA ASP A 61 3.05 8.35 13.14
C ASP A 61 4.26 7.61 12.59
N ASP A 62 5.02 8.23 11.70
CA ASP A 62 6.17 7.62 11.04
C ASP A 62 7.17 7.06 12.08
N ALA A 63 7.25 7.68 13.26
CA ALA A 63 8.04 7.21 14.39
C ALA A 63 7.58 5.84 14.93
N GLU A 64 6.28 5.56 15.01
CA GLU A 64 5.74 4.29 15.47
C GLU A 64 5.99 3.18 14.44
N LEU A 65 5.82 3.49 13.15
CA LEU A 65 6.12 2.56 12.06
C LEU A 65 7.61 2.18 12.03
N LEU A 66 8.50 3.17 12.18
CA LEU A 66 9.94 2.93 12.26
C LEU A 66 10.31 2.10 13.50
N SER A 67 9.70 2.38 14.65
CA SER A 67 9.91 1.61 15.89
C SER A 67 9.46 0.15 15.75
N LEU A 68 8.27 -0.07 15.15
CA LEU A 68 7.75 -1.42 14.89
C LEU A 68 8.64 -2.19 13.91
N SER A 69 9.06 -1.54 12.82
CA SER A 69 9.93 -2.15 11.81
C SER A 69 11.29 -2.56 12.41
N LYS A 70 11.91 -1.69 13.21
CA LYS A 70 13.14 -1.97 13.95
C LYS A 70 12.98 -3.17 14.88
N LYS A 71 11.91 -3.21 15.69
CA LYS A 71 11.64 -4.29 16.64
C LYS A 71 11.43 -5.64 15.95
N LEU A 72 10.79 -5.66 14.78
CA LEU A 72 10.62 -6.85 13.95
C LEU A 72 11.96 -7.39 13.46
N VAL A 73 12.83 -6.51 12.96
CA VAL A 73 14.18 -6.88 12.49
C VAL A 73 15.03 -7.41 13.64
N GLU A 74 15.07 -6.69 14.77
CA GLU A 74 15.84 -7.11 15.96
C GLU A 74 15.39 -8.50 16.45
N ASN A 75 14.08 -8.74 16.55
CA ASN A 75 13.55 -10.04 16.94
C ASN A 75 13.91 -11.15 15.95
N ALA A 76 13.87 -10.87 14.65
CA ALA A 76 14.25 -11.85 13.62
C ALA A 76 15.74 -12.19 13.71
N VAL A 77 16.61 -11.18 13.90
CA VAL A 77 18.05 -11.35 14.06
C VAL A 77 18.36 -12.17 15.32
N LEU A 78 17.74 -11.84 16.46
CA LEU A 78 17.93 -12.59 17.69
C LEU A 78 17.54 -14.07 17.53
N LYS A 79 16.40 -14.35 16.87
CA LYS A 79 15.98 -15.72 16.56
C LYS A 79 16.97 -16.44 15.64
N ALA A 80 17.49 -15.76 14.61
CA ALA A 80 18.46 -16.35 13.69
C ALA A 80 19.80 -16.66 14.38
N VAL A 81 20.29 -15.77 15.25
CA VAL A 81 21.53 -15.98 16.02
C VAL A 81 21.37 -17.14 17.00
N GLN A 82 20.25 -17.19 17.71
CA GLN A 82 19.92 -18.30 18.62
C GLN A 82 19.93 -19.63 17.87
N GLN A 83 19.24 -19.70 16.73
CA GLN A 83 19.17 -20.90 15.90
C GLN A 83 20.56 -21.34 15.43
N TYR A 84 21.40 -20.41 14.98
CA TYR A 84 22.77 -20.72 14.55
C TYR A 84 23.60 -21.36 15.68
N LEU A 85 23.51 -20.82 16.90
CA LEU A 85 24.24 -21.33 18.06
C LEU A 85 23.76 -22.74 18.46
N GLU A 86 22.46 -22.99 18.41
CA GLU A 86 21.87 -24.31 18.68
C GLU A 86 22.32 -25.35 17.64
N GLU A 87 22.33 -25.00 16.35
CA GLU A 87 22.77 -25.89 15.27
C GLU A 87 24.29 -26.18 15.30
N THR A 88 25.11 -25.22 15.73
CA THR A 88 26.56 -25.41 15.84
C THR A 88 26.98 -26.21 17.08
N GLN A 89 26.25 -26.15 18.19
CA GLN A 89 26.56 -26.94 19.39
C GLN A 89 25.99 -28.37 19.37
N ASN A 90 24.80 -28.60 18.79
CA ASN A 90 24.23 -29.95 18.72
C ASN A 90 24.96 -30.88 17.73
N LYS A 91 25.69 -30.35 16.74
CA LYS A 91 26.52 -31.15 15.82
C LYS A 91 27.77 -31.76 16.45
N ASN A 92 28.12 -31.41 17.69
CA ASN A 92 29.34 -31.88 18.35
C ASN A 92 29.14 -33.05 19.33
N LYS A 93 27.94 -33.65 19.40
CA LYS A 93 27.62 -34.79 20.27
C LYS A 93 27.22 -36.07 19.53
N GLN A 94 27.38 -36.13 18.20
CA GLN A 94 27.03 -37.32 17.41
C GLN A 94 28.15 -37.72 16.45
N ASN A 95 29.24 -38.20 17.03
CA ASN A 95 30.34 -38.88 16.36
C ASN A 95 31.09 -39.71 17.41
N ASP A 96 30.46 -40.82 17.80
CA ASP A 96 31.11 -41.94 18.48
C ASP A 96 31.40 -43.05 17.46
N CYS A 97 32.56 -43.69 17.67
CA CYS A 97 33.15 -44.86 17.02
C CYS A 97 34.04 -44.68 15.77
N GLY A 98 35.34 -45.00 15.93
CA GLY A 98 36.19 -45.60 14.88
C GLY A 98 37.60 -45.01 14.68
N SER A 99 38.58 -45.43 15.47
CA SER A 99 40.05 -45.14 15.38
C SER A 99 40.76 -45.98 14.29
N PRO A 100 42.10 -45.96 14.08
CA PRO A 100 43.10 -44.88 13.87
C PRO A 100 43.98 -45.11 12.59
N MET A 101 44.62 -44.07 12.03
CA MET A 101 45.94 -44.26 11.37
C MET A 101 46.70 -42.95 11.15
N LYS A 102 48.02 -43.02 11.37
CA LYS A 102 49.03 -41.96 11.21
C LYS A 102 49.32 -41.69 9.73
N ALA A 103 49.67 -40.44 9.39
CA ALA A 103 50.96 -40.05 8.81
C ALA A 103 50.90 -38.61 8.26
N GLU A 104 52.03 -37.94 8.41
CA GLU A 104 52.39 -36.60 7.94
C GLU A 104 52.44 -36.56 6.39
N ASP A 105 52.09 -35.44 5.75
CA ASP A 105 52.97 -34.67 4.84
C ASP A 105 52.26 -33.44 4.24
N GLU A 106 53.04 -32.43 3.91
CA GLU A 106 52.68 -31.10 3.42
C GLU A 106 52.15 -31.09 1.97
N ALA A 107 51.21 -30.18 1.65
CA ALA A 107 51.03 -29.69 0.28
C ALA A 107 50.39 -28.28 0.26
N ILE A 108 51.22 -27.31 -0.11
CA ILE A 108 50.87 -25.92 -0.44
C ILE A 108 50.15 -25.89 -1.80
N GLY A 109 49.01 -25.18 -1.92
CA GLY A 109 48.32 -25.03 -3.20
C GLY A 109 47.17 -24.01 -3.25
N ASN A 110 47.52 -22.72 -3.39
CA ASN A 110 46.74 -21.61 -3.96
C ASN A 110 45.24 -21.46 -3.63
N ASN A 111 44.93 -20.77 -2.51
CA ASN A 111 43.57 -20.31 -2.16
C ASN A 111 43.18 -18.92 -2.70
N LYS A 112 44.07 -18.23 -3.42
CA LYS A 112 43.87 -16.80 -3.80
C LYS A 112 43.17 -16.59 -5.15
N GLY A 113 43.09 -17.62 -6.01
CA GLY A 113 42.42 -17.55 -7.32
C GLY A 113 40.96 -18.00 -7.34
N ARG A 114 40.47 -18.72 -6.32
CA ARG A 114 39.05 -19.14 -6.24
C ARG A 114 38.12 -18.02 -5.78
N LYS A 115 38.61 -17.13 -4.90
CA LYS A 115 37.83 -15.99 -4.38
C LYS A 115 37.49 -14.93 -5.44
N SER A 116 38.35 -14.73 -6.46
CA SER A 116 38.06 -13.78 -7.55
C SER A 116 37.01 -14.35 -8.50
N HIS A 117 37.16 -15.61 -8.90
CA HIS A 117 36.22 -16.25 -9.82
C HIS A 117 34.83 -16.42 -9.20
N GLU A 118 34.73 -16.70 -7.91
CA GLU A 118 33.45 -16.78 -7.20
C GLU A 118 32.75 -15.41 -7.14
N ALA A 119 33.49 -14.35 -6.85
CA ALA A 119 32.97 -12.98 -6.85
C ALA A 119 32.53 -12.53 -8.26
N ASP A 120 33.27 -12.90 -9.30
CA ASP A 120 32.94 -12.58 -10.70
C ASP A 120 31.65 -13.27 -11.15
N VAL A 121 31.45 -14.54 -10.77
CA VAL A 121 30.21 -15.29 -11.05
C VAL A 121 29.01 -14.67 -10.33
N ILE A 122 29.17 -14.27 -9.06
CA ILE A 122 28.11 -13.59 -8.29
C ILE A 122 27.75 -12.26 -8.93
N LYS A 123 28.75 -11.47 -9.37
CA LYS A 123 28.54 -10.18 -10.04
C LYS A 123 27.80 -10.34 -11.37
N GLU A 124 28.15 -11.37 -12.15
CA GLU A 124 27.48 -11.67 -13.41
C GLU A 124 26.01 -12.08 -13.18
N ALA A 125 25.75 -12.93 -12.19
CA ALA A 125 24.40 -13.34 -11.81
C ALA A 125 23.54 -12.14 -11.39
N LEU A 126 24.06 -11.28 -10.52
CA LEU A 126 23.40 -10.03 -10.09
C LEU A 126 23.11 -9.10 -11.27
N HIS A 127 24.05 -8.96 -12.21
CA HIS A 127 23.85 -8.12 -13.38
C HIS A 127 22.73 -8.67 -14.29
N LYS A 128 22.67 -9.99 -14.50
CA LYS A 128 21.60 -10.63 -15.29
C LYS A 128 20.24 -10.43 -14.63
N GLU A 129 20.17 -10.57 -13.31
CA GLU A 129 18.94 -10.37 -12.55
C GLU A 129 18.48 -8.90 -12.59
N LEU A 130 19.42 -7.95 -12.47
CA LEU A 130 19.13 -6.52 -12.61
C LEU A 130 18.54 -6.18 -14.00
N LEU A 131 19.12 -6.72 -15.07
CA LEU A 131 18.60 -6.52 -16.43
C LEU A 131 17.20 -7.13 -16.60
N ALA A 132 16.95 -8.29 -16.01
CA ALA A 132 15.64 -8.93 -16.03
C ALA A 132 14.60 -8.07 -15.29
N LEU A 133 14.96 -7.49 -14.15
CA LEU A 133 14.11 -6.56 -13.40
C LEU A 133 13.83 -5.28 -14.18
N LEU A 134 14.85 -4.68 -14.80
CA LEU A 134 14.72 -3.49 -15.64
C LEU A 134 13.75 -3.74 -16.80
N SER A 135 13.86 -4.90 -17.45
CA SER A 135 12.93 -5.30 -18.52
C SER A 135 11.49 -5.41 -18.01
N LYS A 136 11.28 -6.01 -16.84
CA LYS A 136 9.95 -6.10 -16.21
C LYS A 136 9.40 -4.72 -15.86
N LEU A 137 10.24 -3.82 -15.36
CA LEU A 137 9.85 -2.44 -15.01
C LEU A 137 9.36 -1.68 -16.24
N ASN A 138 10.10 -1.76 -17.35
CA ASN A 138 9.70 -1.13 -18.61
C ASN A 138 8.37 -1.67 -19.14
N LYS A 139 8.10 -2.97 -18.99
CA LYS A 139 6.81 -3.57 -19.36
C LYS A 139 5.67 -2.99 -18.52
N ILE A 140 5.87 -2.85 -17.20
CA ILE A 140 4.89 -2.26 -16.29
C ILE A 140 4.63 -0.80 -16.67
N LYS A 141 5.69 -0.02 -16.92
CA LYS A 141 5.61 1.37 -17.37
C LYS A 141 4.79 1.50 -18.66
N ALA A 142 5.02 0.63 -19.64
CA ALA A 142 4.27 0.63 -20.90
C ALA A 142 2.77 0.30 -20.69
N VAL A 143 2.46 -0.67 -19.83
CA VAL A 143 1.07 -1.02 -19.48
C VAL A 143 0.36 0.16 -18.82
N LEU A 144 1.04 0.84 -17.89
CA LEU A 144 0.45 1.97 -17.17
C LEU A 144 0.45 3.30 -17.97
N ALA A 145 1.23 3.39 -19.05
CA ALA A 145 1.16 4.50 -20.00
C ALA A 145 -0.18 4.52 -20.76
N SER A 146 -0.88 3.38 -20.85
CA SER A 146 -2.20 3.29 -21.51
C SER A 146 -3.28 4.02 -20.70
N PRO A 147 -3.93 5.06 -21.27
CA PRO A 147 -4.98 5.81 -20.59
C PRO A 147 -6.17 4.93 -20.18
N GLU A 148 -6.50 3.92 -20.98
CA GLU A 148 -7.62 3.02 -20.74
C GLU A 148 -7.37 2.09 -19.55
N ILE A 149 -6.12 1.64 -19.37
CA ILE A 149 -5.73 0.82 -18.21
C ILE A 149 -5.73 1.68 -16.95
N ARG A 150 -5.20 2.91 -17.01
CA ARG A 150 -5.27 3.86 -15.89
C ARG A 150 -6.70 4.10 -15.45
N ARG A 151 -7.62 4.32 -16.40
CA ARG A 151 -9.04 4.55 -16.13
C ARG A 151 -9.74 3.34 -15.49
N LYS A 152 -9.39 2.12 -15.90
CA LYS A 152 -9.92 0.89 -15.28
C LYS A 152 -9.43 0.72 -13.84
N ILE A 153 -8.14 0.94 -13.59
CA ILE A 153 -7.57 0.94 -12.23
C ILE A 153 -8.27 1.99 -11.37
N HIS A 154 -8.46 3.21 -11.89
CA HIS A 154 -9.17 4.29 -11.21
C HIS A 154 -10.61 3.89 -10.83
N LYS A 155 -11.36 3.32 -11.78
CA LYS A 155 -12.73 2.85 -11.53
C LYS A 155 -12.77 1.79 -10.44
N GLU A 156 -11.83 0.85 -10.43
CA GLU A 156 -11.82 -0.24 -9.46
C GLU A 156 -11.38 0.23 -8.05
N LEU A 157 -10.42 1.15 -7.95
CA LEU A 157 -10.00 1.75 -6.67
C LEU A 157 -11.11 2.62 -6.06
N LEU A 158 -11.82 3.38 -6.89
CA LEU A 158 -12.97 4.18 -6.46
C LEU A 158 -14.11 3.27 -5.95
N ILE A 159 -14.40 2.18 -6.67
CA ILE A 159 -15.43 1.20 -6.25
C ILE A 159 -15.06 0.53 -4.92
N LYS A 160 -13.77 0.25 -4.68
CA LYS A 160 -13.30 -0.34 -3.43
C LYS A 160 -13.20 0.67 -2.27
N GLY A 161 -13.50 1.95 -2.49
CA GLY A 161 -13.50 3.00 -1.47
C GLY A 161 -12.11 3.29 -0.88
N LEU A 162 -11.03 2.87 -1.54
CA LEU A 162 -9.65 3.10 -1.05
C LEU A 162 -9.16 4.54 -1.30
N VAL A 163 -9.85 5.31 -2.14
CA VAL A 163 -9.39 6.63 -2.58
C VAL A 163 -10.58 7.57 -2.82
N SER A 164 -10.52 8.78 -2.26
CA SER A 164 -11.42 9.90 -2.61
C SER A 164 -11.00 10.50 -3.95
N GLY A 165 -11.97 10.74 -4.86
CA GLY A 165 -11.74 11.17 -6.24
C GLY A 165 -10.88 12.44 -6.40
N SER A 166 -10.77 13.27 -5.36
CA SER A 166 -9.99 14.52 -5.35
C SER A 166 -8.51 14.35 -4.98
N ILE A 167 -8.10 13.22 -4.40
CA ILE A 167 -6.71 13.03 -3.92
C ILE A 167 -5.77 12.68 -5.08
N TRP A 168 -6.26 12.02 -6.14
CA TRP A 168 -5.40 11.45 -7.19
C TRP A 168 -5.24 12.33 -8.44
N GLU A 169 -6.12 13.32 -8.64
CA GLU A 169 -5.96 14.32 -9.71
C GLU A 169 -4.71 15.20 -9.47
N SER A 170 -4.24 15.27 -8.23
CA SER A 170 -3.04 16.03 -7.83
C SER A 170 -1.83 15.17 -7.47
N THR A 171 -2.00 13.92 -7.00
CA THR A 171 -0.86 13.11 -6.48
C THR A 171 -0.30 12.06 -7.42
N LEU A 172 -0.99 11.73 -8.52
CA LEU A 172 -0.49 10.77 -9.50
C LEU A 172 -0.63 11.34 -10.90
N ASP A 173 0.12 12.41 -11.15
CA ASP A 173 0.57 12.65 -12.51
C ASP A 173 1.39 11.42 -12.93
N PHE A 174 0.71 10.54 -13.66
CA PHE A 174 1.32 9.33 -14.18
C PHE A 174 2.47 9.65 -15.14
N ALA A 175 2.52 10.88 -15.68
CA ALA A 175 3.67 11.37 -16.43
C ALA A 175 4.86 11.65 -15.50
N SER A 176 4.64 12.24 -14.33
CA SER A 176 5.65 12.40 -13.26
C SER A 176 6.18 11.06 -12.76
N LEU A 177 5.32 10.08 -12.43
CA LEU A 177 5.78 8.72 -12.07
C LEU A 177 6.54 8.01 -13.19
N ALA A 178 6.17 8.23 -14.44
CA ALA A 178 6.92 7.74 -15.59
C ALA A 178 8.29 8.43 -15.76
N SER A 179 8.55 9.55 -15.08
CA SER A 179 9.88 10.16 -15.00
C SER A 179 10.76 9.55 -13.89
N TYR A 180 10.15 8.92 -12.88
CA TYR A 180 10.84 8.27 -11.75
C TYR A 180 11.03 6.75 -11.91
N LEU A 181 10.44 6.15 -12.95
CA LEU A 181 10.58 4.75 -13.37
C LEU A 181 11.37 4.63 -14.67
#